data_AF-A0A3M5W3A9-F1
#
_entry.id   AF-A0A3M5W3A9-F1
#
_cell.length_a   1.000
_cell.length_b   1.000
_cell.length_c   1.000
_cell.angle_alpha   90.00
_cell.angle_beta   90.00
_cell.angle_gamma   90.00
#
_symmetry.space_group_name_H-M   'P 1'
#
loop_
_entity.id
_entity.type
_entity.pdbx_description
1 polymer ?
#
loop_
_entity_poly.entity_id
_entity_poly.type
_entity_poly.pdbx_seq_one_letter_code
_entity_poly.pdbx_strand_id
1 'polypeptide(L)'
;MPLAGTLREMVYVPGRIFSVNQTTAENVPELFARNERVVCLFDTERGPMAVVLVGAMIVASVETVWAGLVTPPKRELKTFSYDEAARAPIHLEKGAEMGRFKLGSTAIVLFGPNQVKWAEQLTAGSKVQMGQALAAPAQA
;
A
#
# COMPACT_ATOMS: atom_id res chain seq x y z
N MET A 1 1.31 -3.65 -8.79
CA MET A 1 0.17 -2.72 -8.82
C MET A 1 -1.12 -3.52 -8.98
N PRO A 2 -2.15 -3.30 -8.13
CA PRO A 2 -3.45 -3.98 -8.25
C PRO A 2 -4.26 -3.56 -9.49
N LEU A 3 -4.18 -2.28 -9.82
CA LEU A 3 -4.81 -1.64 -10.98
C LEU A 3 -3.81 -0.61 -11.54
N ALA A 4 -3.88 -0.33 -12.85
CA ALA A 4 -3.05 0.72 -13.45
C ALA A 4 -3.42 2.08 -12.85
N GLY A 5 -2.42 2.95 -12.65
CA GLY A 5 -2.67 4.26 -12.05
C GLY A 5 -1.46 5.18 -12.06
N THR A 6 -1.75 6.46 -11.91
CA THR A 6 -0.75 7.54 -11.82
C THR A 6 -0.61 7.96 -10.36
N LEU A 7 0.61 7.94 -9.83
CA LEU A 7 0.89 8.36 -8.46
C LEU A 7 0.61 9.86 -8.31
N ARG A 8 -0.21 10.21 -7.33
CA ARG A 8 -0.56 11.59 -6.99
C ARG A 8 0.18 12.07 -5.74
N GLU A 9 0.20 11.24 -4.70
CA GLU A 9 0.75 11.62 -3.40
C GLU A 9 1.37 10.40 -2.71
N MET A 10 2.48 10.62 -2.01
CA MET A 10 3.08 9.65 -1.11
C MET A 10 3.21 10.27 0.29
N VAL A 11 2.73 9.57 1.31
CA VAL A 11 2.81 10.02 2.71
C VAL A 11 3.57 8.99 3.53
N TYR A 12 4.71 9.37 4.07
CA TYR A 12 5.39 8.61 5.11
C TYR A 12 4.81 8.98 6.47
N VAL A 13 4.24 8.00 7.16
CA VAL A 13 3.66 8.17 8.49
C VAL A 13 4.54 7.43 9.51
N PRO A 14 5.22 8.16 10.42
CA PRO A 14 6.00 7.53 11.48
C PRO A 14 5.05 6.79 12.44
N GLY A 15 5.51 5.66 12.96
CA GLY A 15 4.71 4.85 13.87
C GLY A 15 5.56 3.89 14.70
N ARG A 16 4.90 2.98 15.40
CA ARG A 16 5.51 1.83 16.07
C ARG A 16 5.98 0.80 15.04
N ILE A 17 6.67 -0.23 15.49
CA ILE A 17 7.20 -1.31 14.65
C ILE A 17 6.83 -2.65 15.27
N PHE A 18 5.55 -2.84 15.58
CA PHE A 18 5.06 -4.13 16.05
C PHE A 18 5.27 -5.18 14.95
N SER A 19 5.53 -6.42 15.33
CA SER A 19 5.50 -7.54 14.38
C SER A 19 4.11 -7.64 13.76
N VAL A 20 4.05 -8.07 12.51
CA VAL A 20 2.79 -8.37 11.85
C VAL A 20 2.72 -9.87 11.59
N ASN A 21 1.94 -10.55 12.42
CA ASN A 21 1.56 -11.94 12.30
C ASN A 21 0.11 -12.09 12.77
N GLN A 22 -0.47 -13.28 12.64
CA GLN A 22 -1.87 -13.49 12.97
C GLN A 22 -2.20 -13.11 14.42
N THR A 23 -1.42 -13.59 15.39
CA THR A 23 -1.63 -13.30 16.81
C THR A 23 -1.60 -11.80 17.11
N THR A 24 -0.64 -11.07 16.57
CA THR A 24 -0.53 -9.62 16.76
C THR A 24 -1.66 -8.87 16.07
N ALA A 25 -2.09 -9.28 14.87
CA ALA A 25 -3.20 -8.68 14.16
C ALA A 25 -4.55 -8.85 14.89
N GLU A 26 -4.74 -9.97 15.59
CA GLU A 26 -5.95 -10.26 16.36
C GLU A 26 -6.00 -9.55 17.72
N ASN A 27 -4.84 -9.26 18.33
CA ASN A 27 -4.76 -8.81 19.73
C ASN A 27 -4.26 -7.37 19.91
N VAL A 28 -3.56 -6.79 18.93
CA VAL A 28 -3.05 -5.41 19.02
C VAL A 28 -4.08 -4.45 18.42
N PRO A 29 -4.75 -3.61 19.21
CA PRO A 29 -5.70 -2.66 18.69
C PRO A 29 -5.00 -1.69 17.75
N GLU A 30 -5.65 -1.45 16.61
CA GLU A 30 -5.21 -0.50 15.59
C GLU A 30 -3.79 -0.79 15.06
N LEU A 31 -3.37 -2.06 15.04
CA LEU A 31 -2.01 -2.49 14.68
C LEU A 31 -1.46 -1.75 13.44
N PHE A 32 -2.20 -1.78 12.33
CA PHE A 32 -1.76 -1.19 11.06
C PHE A 32 -1.77 0.34 11.07
N ALA A 33 -2.65 0.97 11.85
CA ALA A 33 -2.70 2.43 11.98
C ALA A 33 -1.63 2.96 12.96
N ARG A 34 -1.16 2.11 13.87
CA ARG A 34 -0.08 2.43 14.81
C ARG A 34 1.30 2.13 14.25
N ASN A 35 1.43 1.17 13.34
CA ASN A 35 2.71 0.87 12.71
C ASN A 35 3.14 1.97 11.73
N GLU A 36 4.46 2.13 11.63
CA GLU A 36 5.12 2.93 10.60
C GLU A 36 4.70 2.43 9.21
N ARG A 37 4.37 3.37 8.31
CA ARG A 37 3.84 3.01 6.99
C ARG A 37 4.09 4.10 5.95
N VAL A 38 4.09 3.68 4.69
CA VAL A 38 4.10 4.57 3.53
C VAL A 38 2.77 4.39 2.80
N VAL A 39 2.03 5.49 2.64
CA VAL A 39 0.74 5.53 1.93
C VAL A 39 1.01 6.09 0.53
N CYS A 40 0.65 5.36 -0.51
CA CYS A 40 0.75 5.81 -1.90
C CYS A 40 -0.65 5.95 -2.49
N LEU A 41 -1.04 7.17 -2.88
CA LEU A 41 -2.32 7.48 -3.49
C LEU A 41 -2.17 7.58 -5.00
N PHE A 42 -3.03 6.86 -5.71
CA PHE A 42 -3.04 6.78 -7.16
C PHE A 42 -4.40 7.23 -7.69
N ASP A 43 -4.36 7.99 -8.79
CA ASP A 43 -5.51 8.17 -9.66
C ASP A 43 -5.57 6.99 -10.65
N THR A 44 -6.73 6.35 -10.75
CA THR A 44 -6.95 5.18 -11.61
C THR A 44 -8.20 5.38 -12.47
N GLU A 45 -8.41 4.52 -13.46
CA GLU A 45 -9.65 4.52 -14.25
C GLU A 45 -10.92 4.25 -13.39
N ARG A 46 -10.76 3.72 -12.18
CA ARG A 46 -11.82 3.45 -11.20
C ARG A 46 -11.77 4.46 -10.04
N GLY A 47 -11.30 5.67 -10.28
CA GLY A 47 -11.16 6.69 -9.25
C GLY A 47 -9.96 6.44 -8.32
N PRO A 48 -9.97 6.98 -7.08
CA PRO A 48 -8.80 6.93 -6.20
C PRO A 48 -8.55 5.51 -5.67
N MET A 49 -7.28 5.11 -5.70
CA MET A 49 -6.77 3.89 -5.08
C MET A 49 -5.64 4.25 -4.12
N ALA A 50 -5.60 3.64 -2.93
CA ALA A 50 -4.46 3.74 -2.03
C ALA A 50 -3.81 2.37 -1.87
N VAL A 51 -2.48 2.34 -1.95
CA VAL A 51 -1.67 1.18 -1.58
C VAL A 51 -0.78 1.59 -0.42
N VAL A 52 -0.96 0.93 0.72
CA VAL A 52 -0.26 1.25 1.97
C VAL A 52 0.72 0.14 2.29
N LEU A 53 1.99 0.52 2.41
CA LEU A 53 3.09 -0.36 2.76
C LEU A 53 3.37 -0.22 4.26
N VAL A 54 2.94 -1.20 5.06
CA VAL A 54 3.06 -1.18 6.53
C VAL A 54 4.31 -1.93 6.96
N GLY A 55 5.21 -1.24 7.66
CA GLY A 55 6.42 -1.81 8.23
C GLY A 55 6.14 -2.68 9.46
N ALA A 56 7.08 -3.58 9.78
CA ALA A 56 7.02 -4.47 10.94
C ALA A 56 8.38 -4.53 11.65
N MET A 57 8.41 -5.21 12.80
CA MET A 57 9.64 -5.45 13.58
C MET A 57 10.75 -6.08 12.73
N ILE A 58 12.01 -5.81 13.08
CA ILE A 58 13.25 -6.33 12.45
C ILE A 58 13.62 -5.62 11.14
N VAL A 59 12.69 -5.32 10.22
CA VAL A 59 13.01 -4.55 8.99
C VAL A 59 11.85 -3.68 8.52
N ALA A 60 11.75 -2.46 9.06
CA ALA A 60 10.72 -1.48 8.68
C ALA A 60 11.03 -0.72 7.36
N SER A 61 12.03 -1.15 6.60
CA SER A 61 12.46 -0.43 5.41
C SER A 61 11.54 -0.67 4.23
N VAL A 62 10.98 0.42 3.70
CA VAL A 62 10.14 0.44 2.51
C VAL A 62 10.91 1.11 1.38
N GLU A 63 10.95 0.45 0.23
CA GLU A 63 11.49 1.00 -1.01
C GLU A 63 10.39 1.11 -2.05
N THR A 64 10.38 2.21 -2.81
CA THR A 64 9.51 2.39 -3.99
C THR A 64 10.35 2.53 -5.24
N VAL A 65 9.80 2.13 -6.39
CA VAL A 65 10.57 2.15 -7.66
C VAL A 65 10.93 3.56 -8.12
N TRP A 66 10.24 4.60 -7.61
CA TRP A 66 10.47 6.00 -7.98
C TRP A 66 11.28 6.80 -6.96
N ALA A 67 11.23 6.46 -5.66
CA ALA A 67 11.93 7.21 -4.61
C ALA A 67 13.10 6.44 -3.97
N GLY A 68 13.31 5.17 -4.34
CA GLY A 68 14.28 4.32 -3.67
C GLY A 68 13.88 4.07 -2.21
N LEU A 69 14.85 4.15 -1.30
CA LEU A 69 14.64 3.96 0.14
C LEU A 69 13.85 5.11 0.77
N VAL A 70 12.59 4.84 1.13
CA VAL A 70 11.69 5.79 1.80
C VAL A 70 11.88 5.72 3.32
N THR A 71 12.02 4.52 3.88
CA THR A 71 12.29 4.29 5.31
C THR A 71 13.43 3.28 5.47
N PRO A 72 14.29 3.39 6.49
CA PRO A 72 14.29 4.41 7.54
C PRO A 72 15.23 5.60 7.19
N PRO A 73 14.68 6.81 7.03
CA PRO A 73 15.38 7.99 7.59
C PRO A 73 14.42 9.07 8.17
N LYS A 74 14.83 9.68 9.31
CA LYS A 74 14.11 10.64 10.19
C LYS A 74 12.62 10.34 10.41
N ARG A 75 12.24 10.04 11.65
CA ARG A 75 10.87 9.70 12.08
C ARG A 75 9.95 10.93 12.16
N GLU A 76 9.76 11.59 11.03
CA GLU A 76 8.93 12.79 10.86
C GLU A 76 7.89 12.52 9.78
N LEU A 77 6.64 12.95 9.99
CA LEU A 77 5.60 12.91 8.97
C LEU A 77 6.08 13.66 7.72
N LYS A 78 6.04 13.01 6.56
CA LYS A 78 6.43 13.63 5.29
C LYS A 78 5.40 13.33 4.20
N THR A 79 5.01 14.37 3.48
CA THR A 79 4.14 14.29 2.32
C THR A 79 4.92 14.71 1.09
N PHE A 80 4.79 13.94 0.02
CA PHE A 80 5.39 14.20 -1.28
C PHE A 80 4.26 14.32 -2.32
N SER A 81 4.13 15.50 -2.93
CA SER A 81 3.23 15.72 -4.08
C SER A 81 3.93 15.29 -5.37
N TYR A 82 3.20 14.58 -6.23
CA TYR A 82 3.64 14.16 -7.56
C TYR A 82 2.70 14.68 -8.66
N ASP A 83 2.10 15.85 -8.43
CA ASP A 83 1.27 16.52 -9.44
C ASP A 83 1.99 16.78 -10.77
N GLU A 84 1.21 16.99 -11.84
CA GLU A 84 1.72 17.22 -13.20
C GLU A 84 2.69 18.40 -13.31
N ALA A 85 2.64 19.35 -12.35
CA ALA A 85 3.49 20.52 -12.34
C ALA A 85 4.91 20.24 -11.80
N ALA A 86 5.10 19.15 -11.05
CA ALA A 86 6.32 18.90 -10.31
C ALA A 86 7.32 17.94 -10.99
N ARG A 87 6.92 17.10 -11.97
CA ARG A 87 7.76 16.10 -12.69
C ARG A 87 6.98 15.41 -13.83
N ALA A 88 7.67 14.59 -14.63
CA ALA A 88 6.98 13.60 -15.47
C ALA A 88 6.11 12.67 -14.58
N PRO A 89 4.88 12.34 -15.01
CA PRO A 89 3.94 11.57 -14.21
C PRO A 89 4.49 10.15 -13.95
N ILE A 90 4.41 9.71 -12.70
CA ILE A 90 4.79 8.34 -12.31
C ILE A 90 3.58 7.44 -12.56
N HIS A 91 3.49 6.90 -13.77
CA HIS A 91 2.46 5.95 -14.17
C HIS A 91 2.95 4.50 -14.02
N LEU A 92 2.12 3.64 -13.45
CA LEU A 92 2.41 2.21 -13.29
C LEU A 92 1.27 1.36 -13.82
N GLU A 93 1.61 0.42 -14.71
CA GLU A 93 0.67 -0.53 -15.28
C GLU A 93 0.18 -1.56 -14.26
N LYS A 94 -0.98 -2.19 -14.53
CA LYS A 94 -1.46 -3.32 -13.72
C LYS A 94 -0.39 -4.42 -13.68
N GLY A 95 -0.11 -4.94 -12.48
CA GLY A 95 0.92 -5.95 -12.26
C GLY A 95 2.35 -5.40 -12.15
N ALA A 96 2.61 -4.13 -12.50
CA ALA A 96 3.95 -3.55 -12.38
C ALA A 96 4.45 -3.51 -10.93
N GLU A 97 5.76 -3.65 -10.74
CA GLU A 97 6.37 -3.44 -9.42
C GLU A 97 6.21 -1.97 -9.01
N MET A 98 5.79 -1.75 -7.76
CA MET A 98 5.62 -0.40 -7.20
C MET A 98 6.57 -0.13 -6.03
N GLY A 99 6.89 -1.18 -5.29
CA GLY A 99 7.75 -1.11 -4.13
C GLY A 99 7.94 -2.49 -3.53
N ARG A 100 8.85 -2.55 -2.57
CA ARG A 100 9.25 -3.78 -1.90
C ARG A 100 9.58 -3.51 -0.45
N PHE A 101 9.56 -4.59 0.30
CA PHE A 101 10.03 -4.63 1.68
C PHE A 101 11.27 -5.49 1.72
N LYS A 102 12.28 -5.11 2.50
CA LYS A 102 13.51 -5.91 2.58
C LYS A 102 13.32 -7.22 3.36
N LEU A 103 12.40 -7.30 4.32
CA LEU A 103 12.11 -8.53 5.04
C LEU A 103 10.69 -8.54 5.65
N GLY A 104 9.71 -9.09 4.92
CA GLY A 104 8.34 -9.33 5.40
C GLY A 104 7.55 -8.06 5.80
N SER A 105 6.25 -8.03 5.52
CA SER A 105 5.42 -6.85 5.79
C SER A 105 3.95 -7.08 5.42
N THR A 106 3.17 -5.99 5.43
CA THR A 106 1.78 -5.99 4.97
C THR A 106 1.57 -4.89 3.93
N ALA A 107 0.90 -5.25 2.84
CA ALA A 107 0.33 -4.30 1.90
C ALA A 107 -1.19 -4.23 2.14
N ILE A 108 -1.73 -3.02 2.27
CA ILE A 108 -3.17 -2.77 2.32
C ILE A 108 -3.56 -2.07 1.03
N VAL A 109 -4.58 -2.59 0.35
CA VAL A 109 -5.12 -2.00 -0.88
C VAL A 109 -6.51 -1.48 -0.60
N LEU A 110 -6.75 -0.21 -0.91
CA LEU A 110 -8.02 0.46 -0.74
C LEU A 110 -8.44 1.05 -2.08
N PHE A 111 -9.73 0.98 -2.36
CA PHE A 111 -10.35 1.65 -3.49
C PHE A 111 -11.40 2.62 -2.98
N GLY A 112 -11.72 3.64 -3.79
CA GLY A 112 -12.90 4.46 -3.57
C GLY A 112 -14.17 3.61 -3.39
N PRO A 113 -15.21 4.16 -2.74
CA PRO A 113 -16.45 3.45 -2.51
C PRO A 113 -17.07 2.96 -3.83
N ASN A 114 -17.60 1.74 -3.82
CA ASN A 114 -18.32 1.11 -4.93
C ASN A 114 -17.51 0.93 -6.23
N GLN A 115 -16.18 0.93 -6.18
CA GLN A 115 -15.33 0.77 -7.38
C GLN A 115 -15.05 -0.69 -7.74
N VAL A 116 -15.00 -1.58 -6.75
CA VAL A 116 -14.65 -2.99 -6.90
C VAL A 116 -15.60 -3.88 -6.11
N LYS A 117 -15.88 -5.07 -6.64
CA LYS A 117 -16.53 -6.18 -5.92
C LYS A 117 -15.45 -7.18 -5.51
N TRP A 118 -15.20 -7.29 -4.21
CA TRP A 118 -14.25 -8.26 -3.66
C TRP A 118 -14.71 -9.70 -3.91
N ALA A 119 -13.75 -10.60 -4.11
CA ALA A 119 -14.04 -12.01 -4.33
C ALA A 119 -14.58 -12.66 -3.05
N GLU A 120 -15.78 -13.23 -3.11
CA GLU A 120 -16.54 -13.72 -1.95
C GLU A 120 -15.84 -14.86 -1.19
N GLN A 121 -14.98 -15.62 -1.88
CA GLN A 121 -14.20 -16.71 -1.28
C GLN A 121 -13.01 -16.24 -0.44
N LEU A 122 -12.67 -14.95 -0.47
CA LEU A 122 -11.57 -14.40 0.33
C LEU A 122 -12.07 -14.01 1.71
N THR A 123 -11.56 -14.69 2.72
CA THR A 123 -11.84 -14.43 4.14
C THR A 123 -10.52 -14.17 4.88
N ALA A 124 -10.61 -13.75 6.14
CA ALA A 124 -9.44 -13.67 7.00
C ALA A 124 -8.70 -15.03 7.02
N GLY A 125 -7.38 -15.00 6.84
CA GLY A 125 -6.54 -16.21 6.79
C GLY A 125 -6.50 -16.93 5.44
N SER A 126 -7.28 -16.49 4.43
CA SER A 126 -7.18 -17.07 3.08
C SER A 126 -5.77 -16.89 2.51
N LYS A 127 -5.18 -17.99 2.01
CA LYS A 127 -3.93 -17.92 1.25
C LYS A 127 -4.21 -17.29 -0.11
N VAL A 128 -3.33 -16.38 -0.54
CA VAL A 128 -3.39 -15.72 -1.84
C VAL A 128 -2.11 -15.99 -2.64
N GLN A 129 -2.22 -16.08 -3.96
CA GLN A 129 -1.09 -16.24 -4.88
C GLN A 129 -0.92 -15.00 -5.76
N MET A 130 0.31 -14.76 -6.22
CA MET A 130 0.58 -13.71 -7.21
C MET A 130 -0.23 -14.01 -8.49
N GLY A 131 -0.92 -12.99 -9.00
CA GLY A 131 -1.79 -13.11 -10.18
C GLY A 131 -3.20 -13.62 -9.88
N GLN A 132 -3.48 -14.08 -8.65
CA GLN A 132 -4.83 -14.45 -8.24
C GLN A 132 -5.75 -13.23 -8.27
N ALA A 133 -6.94 -13.39 -8.86
CA ALA A 133 -7.96 -12.36 -8.83
C ALA A 133 -8.49 -12.16 -7.39
N LEU A 134 -8.38 -10.94 -6.87
CA LEU A 134 -8.89 -10.57 -5.55
C LEU A 134 -10.22 -9.82 -5.60
N ALA A 135 -10.49 -9.16 -6.72
CA ALA A 135 -11.71 -8.41 -6.96
C ALA A 135 -12.02 -8.34 -8.45
N ALA A 136 -13.29 -8.17 -8.77
CA ALA A 136 -13.77 -7.78 -10.08
C ALA A 136 -14.21 -6.30 -10.06
N PRO A 137 -14.29 -5.63 -11.20
CA PRO A 137 -14.84 -4.30 -11.23
C PRO A 137 -16.32 -4.31 -10.82
N ALA A 138 -16.76 -3.33 -10.03
CA ALA A 138 -18.18 -3.18 -9.73
C ALA A 138 -18.95 -2.86 -11.03
N GLN A 139 -20.16 -3.42 -11.17
CA GLN A 139 -21.09 -3.04 -12.23
C GLN A 139 -21.59 -1.62 -11.95
N ALA A 140 -21.70 -0.80 -13.00
CA ALA A 140 -22.26 0.54 -12.94
C ALA A 140 -23.76 0.50 -12.60
#